data_AF-X1FHQ4-F1
#
_entry.id   AF-X1FHQ4-F1
#
_cell.length_a   1.000
_cell.length_b   1.000
_cell.length_c   1.000
_cell.angle_alpha   90.00
_cell.angle_beta   90.00
_cell.angle_gamma   90.00
#
_symmetry.space_group_name_H-M   'P 1'
#
loop_
_entity.id
_entity.type
_entity.pdbx_description
1 polymer ?
#
loop_
_entity_poly.entity_id
_entity_poly.type
_entity_poly.pdbx_seq_one_letter_code
_entity_poly.pdbx_strand_id
1 'polypeptide(L)'
;MFIGEYTYSIDEKKRLAIPTKFRPLLGKKAVITRGLDQCLFLFPAKEWGDLAKKLAQLPLSQADARGFARLMLTGAMEVNLDNLGRILI
;
A
#
# COMPACT_ATOMS: atom_id res chain seq x y z
N MET A 1 9.36 6.16 -9.85
CA MET A 1 7.97 6.47 -10.25
C MET A 1 7.29 5.18 -10.71
N PHE A 2 6.07 4.90 -10.23
CA PHE A 2 5.30 3.70 -10.59
C PHE A 2 4.30 4.04 -11.69
N ILE A 3 4.55 3.60 -12.93
CA ILE A 3 3.68 3.88 -14.09
C ILE A 3 3.50 2.61 -14.91
N GLY A 4 2.28 2.41 -15.40
CA GLY A 4 1.89 1.33 -16.30
C GLY A 4 0.83 0.43 -15.69
N GLU A 5 0.17 -0.32 -16.55
CA GLU A 5 -0.87 -1.28 -16.19
C GLU A 5 -0.32 -2.70 -16.33
N TYR A 6 -0.74 -3.58 -15.41
CA TYR A 6 -0.23 -4.92 -15.29
C TYR A 6 -1.33 -5.87 -14.83
N THR A 7 -1.51 -6.98 -15.55
CA THR A 7 -2.47 -8.03 -15.19
C THR A 7 -1.72 -9.25 -14.68
N TYR A 8 -2.03 -9.64 -13.44
CA TYR A 8 -1.46 -10.83 -12.79
C TYR A 8 -2.58 -11.58 -12.06
N SER A 9 -2.43 -12.90 -11.95
CA SER A 9 -3.28 -13.71 -11.08
C SER A 9 -2.75 -13.69 -9.64
N ILE A 10 -3.67 -13.89 -8.69
CA ILE A 10 -3.34 -14.15 -7.28
C ILE A 10 -3.15 -15.65 -7.13
N ASP A 11 -2.06 -16.07 -6.49
CA ASP A 11 -1.81 -17.48 -6.26
C ASP A 11 -2.67 -18.09 -5.15
N GLU A 12 -2.62 -19.41 -5.00
CA GLU A 12 -3.39 -20.16 -4.00
C GLU A 12 -3.12 -19.72 -2.55
N LYS A 13 -1.95 -19.14 -2.29
CA LYS A 13 -1.54 -18.63 -0.98
C LYS A 13 -1.81 -17.14 -0.82
N LYS A 14 -2.67 -16.57 -1.66
CA LYS A 14 -3.04 -15.14 -1.64
C LYS A 14 -1.84 -14.22 -1.86
N ARG A 15 -0.93 -14.58 -2.77
CA ARG A 15 0.20 -13.72 -3.12
C ARG A 15 0.06 -13.15 -4.53
N LEU A 16 0.52 -11.92 -4.69
CA LEU A 16 0.57 -11.20 -5.96
C LEU A 16 2.02 -10.93 -6.35
N ALA A 17 2.37 -11.19 -7.61
CA ALA A 17 3.70 -10.87 -8.15
C ALA A 17 3.85 -9.37 -8.43
N ILE A 18 4.96 -8.79 -7.98
CA ILE A 18 5.31 -7.40 -8.28
C ILE A 18 6.14 -7.36 -9.58
N PRO A 19 5.76 -6.50 -10.56
CA PRO A 19 6.54 -6.29 -11.78
C PRO A 19 8.02 -6.02 -11.48
N THR A 20 8.92 -6.68 -12.20
CA THR A 20 10.37 -6.61 -11.93
C THR A 20 10.90 -5.17 -11.88
N LYS A 21 10.39 -4.29 -12.75
CA LYS A 21 10.75 -2.86 -12.80
C LYS A 21 10.39 -2.07 -11.54
N PHE A 22 9.42 -2.54 -10.75
CA PHE A 22 8.94 -1.88 -9.53
C PHE A 22 9.65 -2.37 -8.27
N ARG A 23 10.24 -3.57 -8.29
CA ARG A 23 10.89 -4.16 -7.11
C ARG A 23 12.00 -3.28 -6.50
N PRO A 24 12.91 -2.67 -7.29
CA PRO A 24 13.94 -1.80 -6.73
C PRO A 24 13.36 -0.53 -6.11
N LEU A 25 12.28 0.01 -6.69
CA LEU A 25 11.62 1.21 -6.21
C LEU A 25 10.81 0.97 -4.93
N LEU A 26 10.23 -0.23 -4.80
CA LEU A 26 9.44 -0.62 -3.64
C LEU A 26 10.33 -1.02 -2.45
N GLY A 27 11.48 -1.62 -2.72
CA GLY A 27 12.39 -2.15 -1.70
C GLY A 27 11.94 -3.50 -1.15
N LYS A 28 12.54 -3.93 -0.03
CA LYS A 28 12.20 -5.22 0.61
C LYS A 28 10.92 -5.16 1.45
N LYS A 29 10.60 -3.97 1.98
CA LYS A 29 9.44 -3.70 2.82
C LYS A 29 8.54 -2.68 2.15
N ALA A 30 7.24 -2.95 2.17
CA ALA A 30 6.21 -2.06 1.68
C ALA A 30 5.05 -2.00 2.68
N VAL A 31 4.15 -1.05 2.48
CA VAL A 31 2.89 -0.97 3.23
C VAL A 31 1.74 -1.11 2.26
N ILE A 32 0.88 -2.09 2.52
CA ILE A 32 -0.39 -2.25 1.82
C ILE A 32 -1.50 -1.64 2.68
N THR A 33 -2.46 -0.97 2.05
CA THR A 33 -3.66 -0.49 2.74
C THR A 33 -4.85 -0.47 1.80
N ARG A 34 -6.06 -0.30 2.37
CA ARG A 34 -7.29 -0.10 1.60
C ARG A 34 -7.20 1.21 0.81
N GLY A 35 -7.41 1.11 -0.49
CA GLY A 35 -7.49 2.27 -1.39
C GLY A 35 -8.92 2.79 -1.55
N LEU A 36 -9.05 3.78 -2.41
CA LEU A 36 -10.35 4.28 -2.87
C LEU A 36 -10.91 3.27 -3.89
N ASP A 37 -12.23 3.09 -3.94
CA ASP A 37 -12.88 2.25 -4.96
C ASP A 37 -12.56 0.73 -4.90
N GLN A 38 -12.63 0.15 -3.69
CA GLN A 38 -12.44 -1.30 -3.46
C GLN A 38 -11.11 -1.85 -3.97
N CYS A 39 -10.07 -1.03 -3.99
CA CYS A 39 -8.71 -1.47 -4.34
C CYS A 39 -7.79 -1.51 -3.12
N LEU A 40 -6.57 -1.97 -3.35
CA LEU A 40 -5.47 -1.89 -2.40
C LEU A 40 -4.43 -0.91 -2.94
N PHE A 41 -3.95 -0.03 -2.07
CA PHE A 41 -2.78 0.79 -2.35
C PHE A 41 -1.53 0.13 -1.76
N LEU A 42 -0.43 0.25 -2.48
CA LEU A 42 0.87 -0.27 -2.08
C LEU A 42 1.90 0.86 -2.12
N PHE A 43 2.55 1.11 -0.99
CA PHE A 43 3.52 2.19 -0.84
C PHE A 43 4.89 1.66 -0.43
N PRO A 44 5.99 2.26 -0.91
CA PRO A 44 7.29 2.13 -0.26
C PRO A 44 7.19 2.62 1.20
N ALA A 45 7.88 1.96 2.13
CA ALA A 45 7.78 2.27 3.56
C ALA A 45 8.05 3.74 3.90
N LYS A 46 9.01 4.38 3.20
CA LYS A 46 9.32 5.81 3.38
C LYS A 46 8.13 6.69 3.01
N GLU A 47 7.57 6.50 1.82
CA GLU A 47 6.46 7.32 1.31
C GLU A 47 5.19 7.12 2.15
N TRP A 48 4.96 5.90 2.64
CA TRP A 48 3.91 5.65 3.62
C TRP A 48 4.11 6.46 4.90
N GLY A 49 5.32 6.49 5.46
CA GLY A 49 5.62 7.27 6.66
C GLY A 49 5.34 8.77 6.48
N ASP A 50 5.67 9.32 5.31
CA ASP A 50 5.39 10.72 4.97
C ASP A 50 3.88 10.98 4.82
N LEU A 51 3.13 10.05 4.20
CA LEU A 51 1.68 10.13 4.09
C LEU A 51 0.96 9.97 5.44
N ALA A 52 1.37 9.00 6.25
CA ALA A 52 0.77 8.71 7.55
C ALA A 52 0.90 9.91 8.51
N LYS A 53 2.03 10.62 8.47
CA LYS A 53 2.21 11.88 9.23
C LYS A 53 1.20 12.94 8.80
N LYS A 54 0.98 13.11 7.49
CA LYS A 54 -0.02 14.06 6.97
C LYS A 54 -1.44 13.67 7.39
N LEU A 55 -1.77 12.38 7.33
CA LEU A 55 -3.07 11.86 7.77
C LEU A 55 -3.30 12.10 9.28
N ALA A 56 -2.27 11.93 10.10
CA ALA A 56 -2.34 12.17 11.54
C ALA A 56 -2.52 13.67 11.90
N GLN A 57 -2.17 14.57 11.00
CA GLN A 57 -2.33 16.02 11.17
C GLN A 57 -3.70 16.54 10.69
N LEU A 58 -4.55 15.68 10.13
CA LEU A 58 -5.86 16.09 9.64
C LEU A 58 -6.76 16.60 10.80
N PRO A 59 -7.60 17.63 10.57
CA PRO A 59 -8.42 18.23 11.62
C PRO A 59 -9.37 17.22 12.30
N LEU A 60 -9.23 17.06 13.61
CA LEU A 60 -10.07 16.16 14.39
C LEU A 60 -11.53 16.60 14.46
N SER A 61 -11.84 17.88 14.24
CA SER A 61 -13.21 18.40 14.26
C SER A 61 -14.02 18.01 13.02
N GLN A 62 -13.37 17.75 11.88
CA GLN A 62 -14.05 17.45 10.62
C GLN A 62 -14.35 15.96 10.46
N ALA A 63 -15.61 15.61 10.20
CA ALA A 63 -16.04 14.22 10.09
C ALA A 63 -15.34 13.48 8.93
N ASP A 64 -15.27 14.12 7.76
CA ASP A 64 -14.66 13.53 6.56
C ASP A 64 -13.17 13.27 6.74
N ALA A 65 -12.46 14.22 7.36
CA ALA A 65 -11.05 14.10 7.70
C ALA A 65 -10.77 12.86 8.57
N ARG A 66 -11.58 12.66 9.64
CA ARG A 66 -11.48 11.45 10.48
C ARG A 66 -11.84 10.18 9.71
N GLY A 67 -12.87 10.24 8.88
CA GLY A 67 -13.30 9.12 8.04
C GLY A 67 -12.19 8.64 7.11
N PHE A 68 -11.56 9.59 6.40
CA PHE A 68 -10.46 9.30 5.48
C PHE A 68 -9.22 8.77 6.21
N ALA A 69 -8.82 9.40 7.33
CA ALA A 69 -7.70 8.90 8.12
C ALA A 69 -7.94 7.47 8.62
N ARG A 70 -9.14 7.14 9.09
CA ARG A 70 -9.49 5.77 9.51
C ARG A 70 -9.47 4.79 8.34
N LEU A 71 -10.05 5.15 7.19
CA LEU A 71 -10.04 4.30 6.01
C LEU A 71 -8.61 3.90 5.62
N MET A 72 -7.71 4.88 5.56
CA MET A 72 -6.33 4.70 5.13
C MET A 72 -5.46 4.01 6.20
N LEU A 73 -5.61 4.35 7.49
CA LEU A 73 -4.72 3.88 8.54
C LEU A 73 -5.14 2.54 9.15
N THR A 74 -6.44 2.26 9.29
CA THR A 74 -6.92 1.04 9.96
C THR A 74 -6.60 -0.23 9.16
N GLY A 75 -6.56 -0.13 7.83
CA GLY A 75 -6.23 -1.25 6.94
C GLY A 75 -4.75 -1.36 6.59
N ALA A 76 -3.88 -0.51 7.15
CA ALA A 76 -2.48 -0.45 6.74
C ALA A 76 -1.64 -1.55 7.42
N MET A 77 -0.90 -2.33 6.62
CA MET A 77 -0.07 -3.43 7.09
C MET A 77 1.29 -3.42 6.38
N GLU A 78 2.36 -3.71 7.13
CA GLU A 78 3.67 -3.98 6.52
C GLU A 78 3.66 -5.33 5.79
N VAL A 79 4.19 -5.34 4.57
CA VAL A 79 4.38 -6.54 3.76
C VAL A 79 5.82 -6.62 3.27
N ASN A 80 6.32 -7.85 3.13
CA ASN A 80 7.66 -8.12 2.64
C ASN A 80 7.61 -8.74 1.25
N LEU A 81 8.57 -8.39 0.40
CA LEU A 81 8.76 -9.08 -0.88
C LEU A 81 9.49 -10.39 -0.62
N ASP A 82 8.92 -11.50 -1.09
CA ASP A 82 9.60 -12.79 -1.06
C ASP A 82 10.73 -12.86 -2.11
N ASN A 83 11.48 -13.97 -2.09
CA ASN A 83 12.61 -14.18 -3.01
C ASN A 83 12.20 -14.18 -4.50
N LEU A 84 10.92 -14.38 -4.82
CA LEU A 84 10.38 -14.34 -6.18
C LEU A 84 9.78 -12.96 -6.53
N GLY A 85 9.81 -12.01 -5.59
CA GLY A 85 9.25 -10.67 -5.75
C GLY A 85 7.73 -10.64 -5.66
N ARG A 86 7.13 -11.49 -4.83
CA ARG A 86 5.69 -11.48 -4.53
C ARG A 86 5.42 -10.90 -3.15
N ILE A 87 4.20 -10.39 -2.97
CA ILE A 87 3.68 -9.94 -1.67
C ILE A 87 2.44 -10.74 -1.30
N LEU A 88 2.20 -10.94 -0.01
CA LEU A 88 0.94 -11.49 0.51
C LEU A 88 -0.09 -10.35 0.62
N ILE A 89 -1.32 -10.59 0.16
CA ILE A 89 -2.43 -9.63 0.21
C ILE A 89 -3.52 -10.06 1.20
#